data_AF-A0AAU6HLH4-F1
#
_entry.id   AF-A0AAU6HLH4-F1
#
_cell.length_a   1.000
_cell.length_b   1.000
_cell.length_c   1.000
_cell.angle_alpha   90.00
_cell.angle_beta   90.00
_cell.angle_gamma   90.00
#
_symmetry.space_group_name_H-M   'P 1'
#
loop_
_entity.id
_entity.type
_entity.pdbx_description
1 polymer ?
#
loop_
_entity_poly.entity_id
_entity_poly.type
_entity_poly.pdbx_seq_one_letter_code
_entity_poly.pdbx_strand_id
1 'polypeptide(L)'
;MCLEETMQSSLEVEKSPDPGIRLSSFTRGTKRRKAIPLKVDEKTREQYVQNILDAFGRATDDQAQRGRAWYRVAHDLANLIADGNVREGAGVLAALSANKSWRENERLARGAYTEGPSGHTGDTIRKVERIMMGHDPEDVLPMSAKTGHFFRCILDPEDPDPIVIDRHAHDIAVGAVYGNDDRGLSSKQRYALLAHCYREAGLRLEEIPSVVQAVTWVSHTERLTGRGFRPKSR
;
A
#
# COMPACT_ATOMS: atom_id res chain seq x y z
N MET A 1 4.69 -6.68 -30.79
CA MET A 1 5.98 -7.25 -30.32
C MET A 1 6.90 -6.08 -30.02
N CYS A 2 7.35 -5.75 -28.82
CA CYS A 2 7.20 -6.32 -27.49
C CYS A 2 7.31 -5.13 -26.52
N LEU A 3 6.36 -4.95 -25.61
CA LEU A 3 6.40 -3.96 -24.51
C LEU A 3 6.79 -4.69 -23.21
N GLU A 4 7.88 -5.46 -23.25
CA GLU A 4 8.39 -6.22 -22.09
C GLU A 4 9.75 -5.72 -21.57
N GLU A 5 10.39 -4.73 -22.22
CA GLU A 5 11.81 -4.43 -21.98
C GLU A 5 12.12 -3.17 -21.12
N THR A 6 11.19 -2.63 -20.32
CA THR A 6 11.50 -1.44 -19.50
C THR A 6 11.25 -1.57 -17.99
N MET A 7 11.15 -2.80 -17.46
CA MET A 7 11.13 -3.06 -16.00
C MET A 7 12.31 -3.89 -15.49
N GLN A 8 13.38 -4.04 -16.27
CA GLN A 8 14.37 -5.09 -16.07
C GLN A 8 15.80 -4.64 -15.71
N SER A 9 16.06 -3.35 -15.47
CA SER A 9 17.42 -2.86 -15.18
C SER A 9 17.51 -2.12 -13.85
N SER A 10 17.45 -2.86 -12.76
CA SER A 10 18.16 -2.58 -11.50
C SER A 10 17.86 -3.73 -10.55
N LEU A 11 18.86 -4.21 -9.82
CA LEU A 11 18.82 -5.26 -8.78
C LEU A 11 19.34 -6.65 -9.23
N GLU A 12 20.59 -6.68 -9.69
CA GLU A 12 21.51 -7.75 -9.31
C GLU A 12 22.51 -7.18 -8.29
N VAL A 13 22.58 -7.76 -7.10
CA VAL A 13 23.78 -8.32 -6.46
C VAL A 13 23.32 -9.00 -5.16
N GLU A 14 23.16 -10.33 -5.21
CA GLU A 14 23.29 -11.18 -4.03
C GLU A 14 24.78 -11.46 -3.79
N LYS A 15 25.20 -11.50 -2.51
CA LYS A 15 26.21 -12.46 -2.02
C LYS A 15 26.24 -12.53 -0.47
N SER A 16 25.95 -13.75 0.01
CA SER A 16 26.34 -14.50 1.23
C SER A 16 26.93 -13.84 2.50
N PRO A 17 26.74 -14.47 3.68
CA PRO A 17 27.22 -13.99 4.98
C PRO A 17 28.64 -14.49 5.32
N ASP A 18 29.44 -13.66 5.99
CA ASP A 18 30.65 -14.09 6.72
C ASP A 18 30.67 -13.41 8.12
N PRO A 19 31.14 -14.09 9.18
CA PRO A 19 30.83 -13.76 10.57
C PRO A 19 31.86 -12.85 11.23
N GLY A 20 31.40 -12.07 12.20
CA GLY A 20 32.25 -11.58 13.28
C GLY A 20 32.77 -10.15 13.16
N ILE A 21 31.94 -9.18 13.53
CA ILE A 21 32.42 -7.91 14.10
C ILE A 21 31.54 -7.57 15.32
N ARG A 22 32.15 -7.51 16.51
CA ARG A 22 31.52 -7.04 17.76
C ARG A 22 31.09 -5.58 17.60
N LEU A 23 29.79 -5.31 17.69
CA LEU A 23 29.27 -3.96 17.81
C LEU A 23 29.15 -3.57 19.28
N SER A 24 29.95 -2.58 19.69
CA SER A 24 29.80 -1.86 20.95
C SER A 24 28.44 -1.15 20.97
N SER A 25 27.63 -1.47 21.99
CA SER A 25 26.28 -0.95 22.19
C SER A 25 26.28 0.54 22.53
N PHE A 26 25.80 1.37 21.60
CA PHE A 26 25.34 2.73 21.86
C PHE A 26 23.81 2.74 21.80
N THR A 27 23.14 2.40 22.91
CA THR A 27 21.68 2.48 23.04
C THR A 27 21.26 3.90 23.38
N ARG A 28 21.08 4.74 22.35
CA ARG A 28 20.35 6.01 22.50
C ARG A 28 18.86 5.69 22.45
N GLY A 29 18.20 5.66 23.60
CA GLY A 29 16.77 5.33 23.71
C GLY A 29 15.90 6.34 22.96
N THR A 30 15.47 5.99 21.75
CA THR A 30 14.46 6.75 21.00
C THR A 30 13.08 6.49 21.61
N LYS A 31 12.45 7.54 22.18
CA LYS A 31 11.06 7.47 22.65
C LYS A 31 10.16 7.05 21.47
N ARG A 32 9.42 5.96 21.62
CA ARG A 32 8.41 5.50 20.64
C ARG A 32 7.38 6.60 20.40
N ARG A 33 7.03 6.86 19.14
CA ARG A 33 5.95 7.78 18.79
C ARG A 33 4.62 7.16 19.21
N LYS A 34 3.72 8.00 19.73
CA LYS A 34 2.34 7.61 20.01
C LYS A 34 1.50 7.75 18.74
N ALA A 35 0.50 6.89 18.60
CA ALA A 35 -0.51 7.03 17.57
C ALA A 35 -1.23 8.38 17.67
N ILE A 36 -1.69 8.92 16.53
CA ILE A 36 -2.42 10.19 16.51
C ILE A 36 -3.74 10.10 17.29
N PRO A 37 -4.23 11.22 17.87
CA PRO A 37 -5.53 11.27 18.54
C PRO A 37 -6.68 10.84 17.61
N LEU A 38 -7.75 10.29 18.19
CA LEU A 38 -8.95 9.88 17.43
C LEU A 38 -9.79 11.08 16.97
N LYS A 39 -9.78 12.15 17.77
CA LYS A 39 -10.41 13.43 17.46
C LYS A 39 -9.30 14.47 17.37
N VAL A 40 -9.23 15.15 16.24
CA VAL A 40 -8.32 16.26 16.00
C VAL A 40 -9.15 17.50 15.68
N ASP A 41 -8.62 18.67 16.02
CA ASP A 41 -9.22 19.94 15.67
C ASP A 41 -9.16 20.19 14.15
N GLU A 42 -9.89 21.22 13.71
CA GLU A 42 -9.98 21.55 12.29
C GLU A 42 -8.62 21.92 11.69
N LYS A 43 -7.80 22.66 12.45
CA LYS A 43 -6.46 23.06 12.04
C LYS A 43 -5.56 21.84 11.77
N THR A 44 -5.63 20.83 12.62
CA THR A 44 -4.84 19.60 12.45
C THR A 44 -5.32 18.78 11.27
N ARG A 45 -6.65 18.71 11.06
CA ARG A 45 -7.23 18.05 9.89
C ARG A 45 -6.79 18.71 8.59
N GLU A 46 -6.87 20.05 8.53
CA GLU A 46 -6.42 20.84 7.39
C GLU A 46 -4.92 20.63 7.14
N GLN A 47 -4.11 20.56 8.19
CA GLN A 47 -2.69 20.24 8.05
C GLN A 47 -2.47 18.84 7.43
N TYR A 48 -3.30 17.85 7.77
CA TYR A 48 -3.20 16.52 7.16
C TYR A 48 -3.55 16.54 5.67
N VAL A 49 -4.59 17.28 5.29
CA VAL A 49 -4.96 17.50 3.88
C VAL A 49 -3.81 18.18 3.14
N GLN A 50 -3.25 19.26 3.69
CA GLN A 50 -2.14 19.98 3.07
C GLN A 50 -0.90 19.08 2.89
N ASN A 51 -0.59 18.22 3.87
CA ASN A 51 0.52 17.27 3.74
C ASN A 51 0.33 16.28 2.57
N ILE A 52 -0.92 15.84 2.34
CA ILE A 52 -1.27 14.97 1.21
C ILE A 52 -1.12 15.71 -0.11
N LEU A 53 -1.67 16.94 -0.21
CA LEU A 53 -1.54 17.79 -1.39
C LEU A 53 -0.07 18.06 -1.72
N ASP A 54 0.74 18.42 -0.73
CA ASP A 54 2.18 18.65 -0.90
C ASP A 54 2.91 17.38 -1.32
N ALA A 55 2.51 16.21 -0.80
CA ALA A 55 3.11 14.94 -1.22
C ALA A 55 2.76 14.60 -2.66
N PHE A 56 1.53 14.90 -3.10
CA PHE A 56 1.09 14.69 -4.47
C PHE A 56 1.84 15.63 -5.43
N GLY A 57 1.89 16.93 -5.12
CA GLY A 57 2.57 17.93 -5.94
C GLY A 57 4.09 17.78 -6.01
N ARG A 58 4.71 16.98 -5.13
CA ARG A 58 6.14 16.63 -5.18
C ARG A 58 6.44 15.38 -6.02
N ALA A 59 5.43 14.63 -6.45
CA ALA A 59 5.65 13.48 -7.33
C ALA A 59 6.21 13.96 -8.67
N THR A 60 7.22 13.27 -9.19
CA THR A 60 7.67 13.46 -10.58
C THR A 60 6.59 12.97 -11.55
N ASP A 61 6.65 13.39 -12.81
CA ASP A 61 5.67 12.96 -13.82
C ASP A 61 5.60 11.42 -13.97
N ASP A 62 6.75 10.74 -13.93
CA ASP A 62 6.82 9.27 -13.93
C ASP A 62 6.13 8.66 -12.70
N GLN A 63 6.41 9.19 -11.50
CA GLN A 63 5.76 8.72 -10.26
C GLN A 63 4.25 8.96 -10.29
N ALA A 64 3.81 10.11 -10.81
CA ALA A 64 2.42 10.44 -10.97
C ALA A 64 1.73 9.52 -11.99
N GLN A 65 2.38 9.24 -13.12
CA GLN A 65 1.87 8.30 -14.13
C GLN A 65 1.71 6.89 -13.56
N ARG A 66 2.74 6.36 -12.89
CA ARG A 66 2.68 5.03 -12.26
C ARG A 66 1.65 4.97 -11.14
N GLY A 67 1.53 6.02 -10.34
CA GLY A 67 0.50 6.12 -9.31
C GLY A 67 -0.93 6.12 -9.88
N ARG A 68 -1.19 6.89 -10.95
CA ARG A 68 -2.48 6.90 -11.66
C ARG A 68 -2.82 5.57 -12.33
N ALA A 69 -1.82 4.82 -12.75
CA ALA A 69 -2.02 3.50 -13.36
C ALA A 69 -2.20 2.39 -12.32
N TRP A 70 -1.82 2.63 -11.05
CA TRP A 70 -1.60 1.58 -10.06
C TRP A 70 -2.78 0.61 -9.90
N TYR A 71 -4.00 1.13 -9.64
CA TYR A 71 -5.17 0.27 -9.42
C TYR A 71 -5.68 -0.37 -10.73
N ARG A 72 -5.49 0.27 -11.88
CA ARG A 72 -5.77 -0.34 -13.19
C ARG A 72 -4.85 -1.52 -13.48
N VAL A 73 -3.55 -1.37 -13.22
CA VAL A 73 -2.59 -2.48 -13.36
C VAL A 73 -2.93 -3.63 -12.40
N ALA A 74 -3.33 -3.32 -11.17
CA ALA A 74 -3.78 -4.34 -10.22
C ALA A 74 -5.08 -5.03 -10.66
N HIS A 75 -6.01 -4.30 -11.27
CA HIS A 75 -7.24 -4.83 -11.87
C HIS A 75 -6.93 -5.78 -13.04
N ASP A 76 -6.05 -5.37 -13.96
CA ASP A 76 -5.64 -6.20 -15.09
C ASP A 76 -4.96 -7.50 -14.62
N LEU A 77 -4.14 -7.40 -13.56
CA LEU A 77 -3.57 -8.58 -12.92
C LEU A 77 -4.63 -9.48 -12.31
N ALA A 78 -5.59 -8.92 -11.56
CA ALA A 78 -6.70 -9.67 -10.97
C ALA A 78 -7.49 -10.43 -12.04
N ASN A 79 -7.81 -9.76 -13.15
CA ASN A 79 -8.47 -10.35 -14.29
C ASN A 79 -7.65 -11.49 -14.92
N LEU A 80 -6.33 -11.28 -15.08
CA LEU A 80 -5.44 -12.28 -15.67
C LEU A 80 -5.29 -13.54 -14.82
N ILE A 81 -5.05 -13.40 -13.51
CA ILE A 81 -4.76 -14.57 -12.65
C ILE A 81 -5.99 -15.45 -12.39
N ALA A 82 -7.19 -14.88 -12.54
CA ALA A 82 -8.46 -15.55 -12.29
C ALA A 82 -9.24 -15.85 -13.59
N ASP A 83 -8.52 -15.98 -14.73
CA ASP A 83 -9.07 -16.35 -16.04
C ASP A 83 -10.32 -15.53 -16.44
N GLY A 84 -10.24 -14.20 -16.27
CA GLY A 84 -11.32 -13.26 -16.57
C GLY A 84 -12.26 -12.97 -15.41
N ASN A 85 -12.17 -13.69 -14.28
CA ASN A 85 -12.96 -13.41 -13.08
C ASN A 85 -12.27 -12.36 -12.20
N VAL A 86 -12.30 -11.10 -12.64
CA VAL A 86 -11.64 -9.99 -11.92
C VAL A 86 -12.10 -9.86 -10.46
N ARG A 87 -13.35 -10.18 -10.15
CA ARG A 87 -13.88 -10.10 -8.79
C ARG A 87 -13.19 -11.10 -7.86
N GLU A 88 -13.05 -12.34 -8.29
CA GLU A 88 -12.31 -13.37 -7.56
C GLU A 88 -10.83 -13.00 -7.44
N GLY A 89 -10.19 -12.63 -8.55
CA GLY A 89 -8.78 -12.22 -8.56
C GLY A 89 -8.48 -11.05 -7.62
N ALA A 90 -9.34 -10.03 -7.61
CA ALA A 90 -9.24 -8.89 -6.70
C ALA A 90 -9.40 -9.33 -5.24
N GLY A 91 -10.33 -10.25 -4.98
CA GLY A 91 -10.55 -10.83 -3.66
C GLY A 91 -9.32 -11.59 -3.14
N VAL A 92 -8.69 -12.41 -4.00
CA VAL A 92 -7.47 -13.16 -3.69
C VAL A 92 -6.29 -12.22 -3.41
N LEU A 93 -6.02 -11.24 -4.29
CA LEU A 93 -4.98 -10.24 -4.10
C LEU A 93 -5.18 -9.45 -2.80
N ALA A 94 -6.44 -9.13 -2.48
CA ALA A 94 -6.77 -8.40 -1.26
C ALA A 94 -6.52 -9.24 -0.01
N ALA A 95 -7.00 -10.49 0.02
CA ALA A 95 -6.81 -11.41 1.14
C ALA A 95 -5.32 -11.60 1.49
N LEU A 96 -4.45 -11.71 0.48
CA LEU A 96 -3.02 -11.94 0.62
C LEU A 96 -2.20 -10.69 0.97
N SER A 97 -2.79 -9.49 0.88
CA SER A 97 -2.09 -8.20 0.98
C SER A 97 -1.51 -7.85 2.36
N ALA A 98 -1.95 -8.52 3.42
CA ALA A 98 -1.50 -8.21 4.77
C ALA A 98 -0.01 -8.55 4.94
N ASN A 99 0.81 -7.54 5.28
CA ASN A 99 2.25 -7.67 5.56
C ASN A 99 3.09 -8.27 4.41
N LYS A 100 2.67 -8.08 3.15
CA LYS A 100 3.43 -8.49 1.97
C LYS A 100 3.84 -7.28 1.15
N SER A 101 5.04 -7.34 0.55
CA SER A 101 5.34 -6.46 -0.58
C SER A 101 4.41 -6.77 -1.75
N TRP A 102 4.28 -5.83 -2.69
CA TRP A 102 3.48 -6.05 -3.90
C TRP A 102 3.97 -7.29 -4.68
N ARG A 103 5.28 -7.40 -4.94
CA ARG A 103 5.90 -8.54 -5.61
C ARG A 103 5.61 -9.88 -4.91
N GLU A 104 5.67 -9.91 -3.58
CA GLU A 104 5.32 -11.12 -2.83
C GLU A 104 3.83 -11.45 -2.93
N ASN A 105 2.95 -10.44 -2.90
CA ASN A 105 1.51 -10.63 -3.08
C ASN A 105 1.23 -11.22 -4.46
N GLU A 106 1.76 -10.63 -5.54
CA GLU A 106 1.60 -11.15 -6.90
C GLU A 106 2.06 -12.61 -7.01
N ARG A 107 3.24 -12.93 -6.45
CA ARG A 107 3.77 -14.30 -6.46
C ARG A 107 2.83 -15.27 -5.74
N LEU A 108 2.33 -14.90 -4.57
CA LEU A 108 1.41 -15.74 -3.79
C LEU A 108 0.05 -15.88 -4.48
N ALA A 109 -0.46 -14.81 -5.08
CA ALA A 109 -1.75 -14.83 -5.78
C ALA A 109 -1.67 -15.70 -7.04
N ARG A 110 -0.61 -15.58 -7.84
CA ARG A 110 -0.37 -16.48 -8.99
C ARG A 110 -0.20 -17.93 -8.53
N GLY A 111 0.61 -18.14 -7.49
CA GLY A 111 0.84 -19.46 -6.90
C GLY A 111 -0.45 -20.12 -6.38
N ALA A 112 -1.40 -19.33 -5.87
CA ALA A 112 -2.68 -19.87 -5.41
C ALA A 112 -3.44 -20.62 -6.51
N TYR A 113 -3.43 -20.11 -7.75
CA TYR A 113 -4.11 -20.74 -8.89
C TYR A 113 -3.32 -21.89 -9.53
N THR A 114 -2.00 -21.96 -9.35
CA THR A 114 -1.16 -23.00 -9.98
C THR A 114 -0.76 -24.12 -9.03
N GLU A 115 -0.48 -23.80 -7.76
CA GLU A 115 0.09 -24.70 -6.75
C GLU A 115 -0.83 -24.87 -5.53
N GLY A 116 -1.83 -23.99 -5.39
CA GLY A 116 -2.69 -23.89 -4.21
C GLY A 116 -2.25 -22.79 -3.23
N PRO A 117 -3.18 -22.24 -2.41
CA PRO A 117 -2.87 -21.14 -1.51
C PRO A 117 -1.84 -21.51 -0.42
N SER A 118 -0.77 -20.72 -0.28
CA SER A 118 0.30 -21.00 0.69
C SER A 118 1.03 -19.72 1.14
N GLY A 119 2.06 -19.84 2.00
CA GLY A 119 2.97 -18.73 2.33
C GLY A 119 2.38 -17.59 3.18
N HIS A 120 1.24 -17.84 3.83
CA HIS A 120 0.53 -16.89 4.70
C HIS A 120 -0.03 -17.58 5.95
N THR A 121 -0.69 -16.82 6.81
CA THR A 121 -1.38 -17.35 7.99
C THR A 121 -2.56 -18.24 7.58
N GLY A 122 -2.91 -19.22 8.43
CA GLY A 122 -4.02 -20.13 8.14
C GLY A 122 -5.37 -19.42 7.97
N ASP A 123 -5.59 -18.26 8.62
CA ASP A 123 -6.80 -17.46 8.42
C ASP A 123 -6.86 -16.83 7.03
N THR A 124 -5.75 -16.26 6.57
CA THR A 124 -5.65 -15.72 5.21
C THR A 124 -5.83 -16.81 4.17
N ILE A 125 -5.19 -17.97 4.37
CA ILE A 125 -5.30 -19.12 3.45
C ILE A 125 -6.77 -19.55 3.32
N ARG A 126 -7.51 -19.71 4.44
CA ARG A 126 -8.94 -20.06 4.40
C ARG A 126 -9.79 -19.04 3.66
N LYS A 127 -9.48 -17.74 3.75
CA LYS A 127 -10.20 -16.70 3.01
C LYS A 127 -9.96 -16.84 1.50
N VAL A 128 -8.71 -17.07 1.09
CA VAL A 128 -8.36 -17.30 -0.31
C VAL A 128 -9.07 -18.55 -0.83
N GLU A 129 -9.00 -19.67 -0.11
CA GLU A 129 -9.69 -20.91 -0.49
C GLU A 129 -11.20 -20.70 -0.66
N ARG A 130 -11.85 -19.99 0.26
CA ARG A 130 -13.29 -19.67 0.13
C ARG A 130 -13.59 -18.86 -1.12
N ILE A 131 -12.80 -17.82 -1.41
CA ILE A 131 -12.98 -16.98 -2.60
C ILE A 131 -12.81 -17.83 -3.87
N MET A 132 -11.76 -18.65 -3.94
CA MET A 132 -11.51 -19.55 -5.08
C MET A 132 -12.55 -20.67 -5.22
N MET A 133 -13.30 -21.00 -4.16
CA MET A 133 -14.47 -21.89 -4.20
C MET A 133 -15.75 -21.18 -4.66
N GLY A 134 -15.66 -19.90 -5.07
CA GLY A 134 -16.78 -19.12 -5.60
C GLY A 134 -17.59 -18.36 -4.55
N HIS A 135 -17.13 -18.28 -3.29
CA HIS A 135 -17.76 -17.36 -2.34
C HIS A 135 -17.48 -15.90 -2.72
N ASP A 136 -18.49 -15.03 -2.60
CA ASP A 136 -18.30 -13.61 -2.89
C ASP A 136 -17.25 -12.99 -1.95
N PRO A 137 -16.23 -12.27 -2.47
CA PRO A 137 -15.24 -11.60 -1.63
C PRO A 137 -15.83 -10.67 -0.56
N GLU A 138 -16.99 -10.06 -0.79
CA GLU A 138 -17.65 -9.19 0.20
C GLU A 138 -18.15 -9.95 1.44
N ASP A 139 -18.47 -11.24 1.29
CA ASP A 139 -18.87 -12.13 2.39
C ASP A 139 -17.67 -12.75 3.13
N VAL A 140 -16.47 -12.65 2.56
CA VAL A 140 -15.25 -13.28 3.07
C VAL A 140 -14.32 -12.25 3.71
N LEU A 141 -14.21 -11.07 3.11
CA LEU A 141 -13.26 -10.03 3.50
C LEU A 141 -13.86 -9.06 4.52
N PRO A 142 -13.04 -8.50 5.43
CA PRO A 142 -13.50 -7.44 6.31
C PRO A 142 -13.69 -6.14 5.53
N MET A 143 -14.89 -5.92 5.00
CA MET A 143 -15.22 -4.81 4.08
C MET A 143 -15.06 -3.40 4.67
N SER A 144 -15.05 -3.28 6.00
CA SER A 144 -14.78 -2.01 6.71
C SER A 144 -13.32 -1.80 7.12
N ALA A 145 -12.42 -2.70 6.69
CA ALA A 145 -11.00 -2.63 6.99
C ALA A 145 -10.18 -2.42 5.71
N LYS A 146 -8.86 -2.21 5.88
CA LYS A 146 -7.90 -2.03 4.79
C LYS A 146 -8.09 -3.04 3.65
N THR A 147 -8.20 -4.32 3.98
CA THR A 147 -8.33 -5.40 2.99
C THR A 147 -9.59 -5.26 2.13
N GLY A 148 -10.73 -4.90 2.73
CA GLY A 148 -11.97 -4.67 1.99
C GLY A 148 -11.90 -3.47 1.06
N HIS A 149 -11.34 -2.35 1.53
CA HIS A 149 -11.09 -1.19 0.66
C HIS A 149 -10.12 -1.51 -0.48
N PHE A 150 -9.10 -2.32 -0.21
CA PHE A 150 -8.14 -2.74 -1.23
C PHE A 150 -8.78 -3.60 -2.32
N PHE A 151 -9.63 -4.56 -1.92
CA PHE A 151 -10.46 -5.32 -2.86
C PHE A 151 -11.30 -4.39 -3.74
N ARG A 152 -12.04 -3.44 -3.14
CA ARG A 152 -12.89 -2.51 -3.91
C ARG A 152 -12.10 -1.64 -4.89
N CYS A 153 -10.94 -1.11 -4.49
CA CYS A 153 -10.11 -0.29 -5.38
C CYS A 153 -9.54 -1.10 -6.56
N ILE A 154 -9.27 -2.40 -6.39
CA ILE A 154 -8.82 -3.27 -7.49
C ILE A 154 -10.02 -3.63 -8.38
N LEU A 155 -11.15 -4.00 -7.77
CA LEU A 155 -12.34 -4.41 -8.50
C LEU A 155 -12.84 -3.29 -9.42
N ASP A 156 -12.94 -2.07 -8.91
CA ASP A 156 -13.35 -0.90 -9.67
C ASP A 156 -12.37 0.27 -9.41
N PRO A 157 -11.37 0.44 -10.30
CA PRO A 157 -10.39 1.52 -10.19
C PRO A 157 -10.98 2.93 -10.35
N GLU A 158 -12.20 3.06 -10.85
CA GLU A 158 -12.88 4.33 -11.08
C GLU A 158 -13.84 4.70 -9.94
N ASP A 159 -14.13 3.78 -9.01
CA ASP A 159 -14.94 4.02 -7.82
C ASP A 159 -14.26 5.06 -6.89
N PRO A 160 -14.89 6.23 -6.65
CA PRO A 160 -14.31 7.28 -5.81
C PRO A 160 -14.43 7.02 -4.30
N ASP A 161 -15.23 6.05 -3.88
CA ASP A 161 -15.52 5.77 -2.48
C ASP A 161 -14.40 5.04 -1.71
N PRO A 162 -13.87 3.90 -2.21
CA PRO A 162 -12.92 3.10 -1.48
C PRO A 162 -11.56 3.76 -1.45
N ILE A 163 -10.91 3.71 -0.29
CA ILE A 163 -9.55 4.20 -0.13
C ILE A 163 -8.78 3.36 0.87
N VAL A 164 -7.55 3.03 0.52
CA VAL A 164 -6.66 2.21 1.34
C VAL A 164 -5.81 3.08 2.25
N ILE A 165 -6.17 3.16 3.53
CA ILE A 165 -5.30 3.75 4.55
C ILE A 165 -4.36 2.68 5.12
N ASP A 166 -3.10 2.73 4.67
CA ASP A 166 -2.01 1.92 5.17
C ASP A 166 -0.98 2.75 5.97
N ARG A 167 0.15 2.13 6.32
CA ARG A 167 1.21 2.78 7.08
C ARG A 167 1.82 3.98 6.37
N HIS A 168 1.89 3.96 5.04
CA HIS A 168 2.46 5.03 4.22
C HIS A 168 1.44 6.16 4.06
N ALA A 169 0.19 5.83 3.79
CA ALA A 169 -0.90 6.80 3.72
C ALA A 169 -1.01 7.60 5.02
N HIS A 170 -0.88 6.93 6.17
CA HIS A 170 -0.76 7.57 7.48
C HIS A 170 0.46 8.49 7.56
N ASP A 171 1.66 7.99 7.27
CA ASP A 171 2.91 8.77 7.42
C ASP A 171 2.92 10.01 6.51
N ILE A 172 2.29 9.92 5.34
CA ILE A 172 2.07 11.03 4.41
C ILE A 172 1.14 12.07 5.05
N ALA A 173 -0.06 11.67 5.46
CA ALA A 173 -1.05 12.60 6.03
C ALA A 173 -0.51 13.28 7.31
N VAL A 174 0.14 12.54 8.19
CA VAL A 174 0.71 13.09 9.42
C VAL A 174 2.00 13.89 9.16
N GLY A 175 2.62 13.73 7.99
CA GLY A 175 3.88 14.40 7.64
C GLY A 175 5.09 13.84 8.40
N ALA A 176 5.02 12.62 8.92
CA ALA A 176 6.06 12.00 9.74
C ALA A 176 6.20 10.50 9.47
N VAL A 177 7.44 10.02 9.35
CA VAL A 177 7.74 8.59 9.19
C VAL A 177 7.78 7.92 10.56
N TYR A 178 6.91 6.93 10.77
CA TYR A 178 6.78 6.22 12.06
C TYR A 178 7.67 4.97 12.15
N GLY A 179 8.25 4.50 11.04
CA GLY A 179 9.02 3.26 11.04
C GLY A 179 8.18 2.09 11.56
N ASN A 180 8.68 1.40 12.58
CA ASN A 180 8.02 0.27 13.25
C ASN A 180 7.07 0.68 14.39
N ASP A 181 6.92 1.98 14.67
CA ASP A 181 5.98 2.43 15.69
C ASP A 181 4.52 2.18 15.26
N ASP A 182 3.68 1.89 16.25
CA ASP A 182 2.26 1.68 16.02
C ASP A 182 1.57 3.00 15.63
N ARG A 183 0.79 2.93 14.57
CA ARG A 183 -0.03 4.02 14.02
C ARG A 183 -1.48 3.94 14.52
N GLY A 184 -1.86 2.81 15.12
CA GLY A 184 -3.21 2.54 15.62
C GLY A 184 -4.26 2.41 14.50
N LEU A 185 -3.86 1.98 13.31
CA LEU A 185 -4.78 1.88 12.15
C LEU A 185 -5.87 0.80 12.30
N SER A 186 -5.82 -0.02 13.36
CA SER A 186 -6.94 -0.89 13.75
C SER A 186 -8.17 -0.12 14.26
N SER A 187 -8.02 1.14 14.65
CA SER A 187 -9.15 1.98 15.04
C SER A 187 -9.91 2.50 13.82
N LYS A 188 -11.20 2.13 13.72
CA LYS A 188 -12.12 2.60 12.67
C LYS A 188 -12.19 4.13 12.60
N GLN A 189 -12.19 4.81 13.75
CA GLN A 189 -12.25 6.27 13.81
C GLN A 189 -10.99 6.92 13.22
N ARG A 190 -9.82 6.39 13.54
CA ARG A 190 -8.55 6.90 12.99
C ARG A 190 -8.44 6.63 11.50
N TYR A 191 -8.86 5.44 11.06
CA TYR A 191 -8.93 5.10 9.64
C TYR A 191 -9.85 6.08 8.90
N ALA A 192 -11.06 6.31 9.42
CA ALA A 192 -12.05 7.21 8.85
C ALA A 192 -11.56 8.67 8.78
N LEU A 193 -10.87 9.15 9.81
CA LEU A 193 -10.26 10.48 9.81
C LEU A 193 -9.27 10.65 8.65
N LEU A 194 -8.36 9.69 8.47
CA LEU A 194 -7.36 9.74 7.41
C LEU A 194 -7.99 9.57 6.02
N ALA A 195 -8.94 8.64 5.88
CA ALA A 195 -9.72 8.47 4.66
C ALA A 195 -10.43 9.76 4.25
N HIS A 196 -11.04 10.47 5.21
CA HIS A 196 -11.66 11.76 4.97
C HIS A 196 -10.65 12.81 4.47
N CYS A 197 -9.45 12.88 5.05
CA CYS A 197 -8.42 13.83 4.60
C CYS A 197 -7.97 13.56 3.15
N TYR A 198 -7.85 12.29 2.74
CA TYR A 198 -7.54 11.96 1.35
C TYR A 198 -8.70 12.24 0.39
N ARG A 199 -9.95 12.05 0.82
CA ARG A 199 -11.12 12.43 -0.01
C ARG A 199 -11.14 13.94 -0.23
N GLU A 200 -10.93 14.72 0.82
CA GLU A 200 -10.80 16.17 0.72
C GLU A 200 -9.65 16.58 -0.21
N ALA A 201 -8.50 15.93 -0.12
CA ALA A 201 -7.39 16.16 -1.04
C ALA A 201 -7.76 15.82 -2.49
N GLY A 202 -8.46 14.70 -2.73
CA GLY A 202 -8.96 14.32 -4.05
C GLY A 202 -9.91 15.36 -4.63
N LEU A 203 -10.86 15.86 -3.83
CA LEU A 203 -11.78 16.93 -4.24
C LEU A 203 -11.01 18.19 -4.68
N ARG A 204 -10.00 18.62 -3.91
CA ARG A 204 -9.21 19.82 -4.22
C ARG A 204 -8.28 19.65 -5.43
N LEU A 205 -7.91 18.41 -5.75
CA LEU A 205 -7.07 18.07 -6.90
C LEU A 205 -7.89 17.70 -8.14
N GLU A 206 -9.22 17.61 -8.03
CA GLU A 206 -10.10 17.03 -9.05
C GLU A 206 -9.65 15.62 -9.48
N GLU A 207 -9.23 14.80 -8.51
CA GLU A 207 -8.63 13.49 -8.72
C GLU A 207 -9.29 12.44 -7.80
N ILE A 208 -9.34 11.18 -8.24
CA ILE A 208 -9.92 10.09 -7.46
C ILE A 208 -9.11 9.90 -6.16
N PRO A 209 -9.74 9.78 -4.96
CA PRO A 209 -9.01 9.67 -3.70
C PRO A 209 -8.03 8.48 -3.64
N SER A 210 -8.40 7.34 -4.22
CA SER A 210 -7.53 6.17 -4.34
C SER A 210 -6.32 6.43 -5.23
N VAL A 211 -6.47 7.22 -6.29
CA VAL A 211 -5.39 7.68 -7.17
C VAL A 211 -4.45 8.63 -6.44
N VAL A 212 -4.97 9.60 -5.67
CA VAL A 212 -4.14 10.47 -4.81
C VAL A 212 -3.32 9.64 -3.83
N GLN A 213 -3.95 8.64 -3.21
CA GLN A 213 -3.28 7.71 -2.32
C GLN A 213 -2.17 6.92 -3.03
N ALA A 214 -2.41 6.42 -4.24
CA ALA A 214 -1.43 5.66 -5.02
C ALA A 214 -0.24 6.52 -5.48
N VAL A 215 -0.48 7.72 -6.02
CA VAL A 215 0.59 8.66 -6.44
C VAL A 215 1.48 9.03 -5.26
N THR A 216 0.86 9.42 -4.13
CA THR A 216 1.63 9.77 -2.94
C THR A 216 2.38 8.58 -2.35
N TRP A 217 1.84 7.36 -2.47
CA TRP A 217 2.52 6.12 -2.07
C TRP A 217 3.77 5.84 -2.92
N VAL A 218 3.69 5.95 -4.25
CA VAL A 218 4.83 5.74 -5.16
C VAL A 218 5.96 6.71 -4.81
N SER A 219 5.66 8.00 -4.76
CA SER A 219 6.65 9.02 -4.42
C SER A 219 7.24 8.82 -3.01
N HIS A 220 6.41 8.50 -2.02
CA HIS A 220 6.86 8.32 -0.64
C HIS A 220 7.77 7.10 -0.47
N THR A 221 7.42 5.95 -1.05
CA THR A 221 8.18 4.71 -0.90
C THR A 221 9.55 4.81 -1.59
N GLU A 222 9.62 5.42 -2.76
CA GLU A 222 10.88 5.69 -3.46
C GLU A 222 11.77 6.67 -2.71
N ARG A 223 11.19 7.69 -2.09
CA ARG A 223 11.94 8.59 -1.21
C ARG A 223 12.51 7.85 0.01
N LEU A 224 11.85 6.81 0.51
CA LEU A 224 12.36 6.02 1.63
C LEU A 224 13.50 5.09 1.19
N THR A 225 13.44 4.50 0.01
CA THR A 225 14.48 3.62 -0.54
C THR A 225 15.68 4.40 -1.08
N GLY A 226 15.44 5.54 -1.75
CA GLY A 226 16.46 6.44 -2.29
C GLY A 226 17.23 7.25 -1.25
N ARG A 227 16.76 7.35 0.01
CA ARG A 227 17.50 7.95 1.13
C ARG A 227 18.75 7.16 1.56
N GLY A 228 19.10 6.08 0.87
CA GLY A 228 20.41 5.41 0.92
C GLY A 228 21.51 6.10 0.10
N PHE A 229 21.19 7.04 -0.81
CA PHE A 229 22.20 7.73 -1.61
C PHE A 229 22.15 9.26 -1.35
N ARG A 230 22.99 9.73 -0.42
CA ARG A 230 23.44 11.13 -0.41
C ARG A 230 24.81 11.18 -1.09
N PRO A 231 24.96 11.79 -2.28
CA PRO A 231 26.28 12.16 -2.73
C PRO A 231 26.84 13.18 -1.74
N LYS A 232 28.01 12.90 -1.17
CA LYS A 232 28.73 13.88 -0.36
C LYS A 232 29.08 15.05 -1.28
N SER A 233 28.62 16.24 -0.93
CA SER A 233 29.14 17.48 -1.48
C SER A 233 30.65 17.53 -1.19
N ARG A 234 31.46 17.48 -2.25
CA ARG A 234 32.82 17.99 -2.28
C ARG A 234 32.83 19.21 -3.16
#